data_AF-A0A662T518-F1
#
_entry.id   AF-A0A662T518-F1
#
_cell.length_a   1.000
_cell.length_b   1.000
_cell.length_c   1.000
_cell.angle_alpha   90.00
_cell.angle_beta   90.00
_cell.angle_gamma   90.00
#
_symmetry.space_group_name_H-M   'P 1'
#
loop_
_entity.id
_entity.type
_entity.pdbx_description
1 polymer ?
#
loop_
_entity_poly.entity_id
_entity_poly.type
_entity_poly.pdbx_seq_one_letter_code
_entity_poly.pdbx_strand_id
1 'polypeptide(L)'
;KCEKCSDRTCLTYSIPDKSLISFYLSKLGLNGGYRTQVMKFVSEARQRLAKNEGEEILGFYLSLNEREVVRVEFPSGVLKKRNWGDKLNKIHLALLATVMQGSGYPYVLNKTHELARRRADEMKRRIELMISEIAGKIYPYETFTAKQLAKRRRGV
;
A
#
# COMPACT_ATOMS: atom_id res chain seq x y z
N LYS A 1 -10.42 26.08 13.22
CA LYS A 1 -10.17 26.93 12.03
C LYS A 1 -8.68 27.24 12.01
N CYS A 2 -7.96 26.94 10.93
CA CYS A 2 -6.57 27.36 10.78
C CYS A 2 -6.56 28.83 10.36
N GLU A 3 -5.80 29.67 11.06
CA GLU A 3 -5.76 31.13 10.82
C GLU A 3 -5.17 31.51 9.44
N LYS A 4 -4.56 30.56 8.71
CA LYS A 4 -3.90 30.80 7.42
C LYS A 4 -4.65 30.31 6.18
N CYS A 5 -5.82 29.67 6.32
CA CYS A 5 -6.55 29.12 5.17
C CYS A 5 -7.84 29.91 4.96
N SER A 6 -7.82 30.84 4.00
CA SER A 6 -8.96 31.69 3.66
C SER A 6 -10.03 30.99 2.84
N ASP A 7 -9.72 29.93 2.07
CA ASP A 7 -10.77 29.12 1.45
C ASP A 7 -10.28 27.73 1.04
N ARG A 8 -11.12 26.74 1.40
CA ARG A 8 -11.12 25.33 0.97
C ARG A 8 -9.93 24.47 1.43
N THR A 9 -10.15 23.78 2.55
CA THR A 9 -9.38 22.64 3.11
C THR A 9 -7.93 22.93 3.50
N CYS A 10 -7.68 22.95 4.82
CA CYS A 10 -6.34 23.03 5.40
C CYS A 10 -5.61 21.69 5.22
N LEU A 11 -4.63 21.64 4.32
CA LEU A 11 -3.77 20.47 4.09
C LEU A 11 -2.89 20.13 5.31
N THR A 12 -2.68 21.08 6.21
CA THR A 12 -1.81 20.94 7.39
C THR A 12 -2.41 20.03 8.47
N TYR A 13 -3.73 19.83 8.47
CA TYR A 13 -4.45 19.00 9.45
C TYR A 13 -5.47 18.06 8.77
N SER A 14 -5.13 17.53 7.60
CA SER A 14 -5.98 16.53 6.94
C SER A 14 -5.78 15.17 7.62
N ILE A 15 -6.81 14.71 8.35
CA ILE A 15 -6.85 13.34 8.85
C ILE A 15 -7.06 12.42 7.64
N PRO A 16 -6.21 11.40 7.42
CA PRO A 16 -6.40 10.46 6.32
C PRO A 16 -7.76 9.78 6.41
N ASP A 17 -8.48 9.71 5.28
CA ASP A 17 -9.81 9.08 5.21
C ASP A 17 -9.82 7.66 5.82
N LYS A 18 -8.74 6.90 5.62
CA LYS A 18 -8.57 5.55 6.19
C LYS A 18 -8.73 5.56 7.71
N SER A 19 -8.16 6.55 8.39
CA SER A 19 -8.22 6.68 9.85
C SER A 19 -9.64 7.00 10.31
N LEU A 20 -10.33 7.90 9.60
CA LEU A 20 -11.73 8.25 9.89
C LEU A 20 -12.66 7.04 9.70
N ILE A 21 -12.50 6.31 8.61
CA ILE A 21 -13.30 5.12 8.32
C ILE A 21 -13.00 4.01 9.31
N SER A 22 -11.74 3.77 9.66
CA SER A 22 -11.37 2.79 10.67
C SER A 22 -12.00 3.11 12.04
N PHE A 23 -11.99 4.38 12.44
CA PHE A 23 -12.64 4.82 13.66
C PHE A 23 -14.16 4.62 13.61
N TYR A 24 -14.79 4.99 12.50
CA TYR A 24 -16.23 4.83 12.30
C TYR A 24 -16.67 3.36 12.35
N LEU A 25 -15.97 2.46 11.66
CA LEU A 25 -16.28 1.03 11.67
C LEU A 25 -16.08 0.40 13.05
N SER A 26 -15.01 0.78 13.75
CA SER A 26 -14.75 0.32 15.13
C SER A 26 -15.84 0.79 16.09
N LYS A 27 -16.29 2.05 15.99
CA LYS A 27 -17.38 2.61 16.80
C LYS A 27 -18.70 1.87 16.62
N LEU A 28 -18.96 1.32 15.43
CA LEU A 28 -20.16 0.56 15.12
C LEU A 28 -20.05 -0.93 15.47
N GLY A 29 -18.90 -1.40 15.97
CA GLY A 29 -18.65 -2.83 16.21
C GLY A 29 -18.57 -3.65 14.92
N LEU A 30 -18.39 -3.00 13.76
CA LEU A 30 -18.32 -3.64 12.45
C LEU A 30 -16.89 -4.12 12.18
N ASN A 31 -16.57 -5.28 12.75
CA ASN A 31 -15.26 -5.91 12.63
C ASN A 31 -15.26 -6.97 11.53
N GLY A 32 -14.08 -7.23 10.94
CA GLY A 32 -13.79 -8.44 10.15
C GLY A 32 -14.70 -8.66 8.94
N GLY A 33 -14.26 -8.22 7.77
CA GLY A 33 -14.93 -8.45 6.49
C GLY A 33 -16.12 -7.55 6.18
N TYR A 34 -16.36 -6.53 7.00
CA TYR A 34 -17.32 -5.48 6.65
C TYR A 34 -16.78 -4.58 5.53
N ARG A 35 -17.65 -4.25 4.58
CA ARG A 35 -17.35 -3.39 3.43
C ARG A 35 -18.25 -2.15 3.42
N THR A 36 -17.66 -0.97 3.24
CA THR A 36 -18.44 0.26 3.05
C THR A 36 -19.16 0.27 1.70
N GLN A 37 -20.08 1.22 1.52
CA GLN A 37 -20.65 1.49 0.20
C GLN A 37 -19.57 1.91 -0.80
N VAL A 38 -19.83 1.68 -2.09
CA VAL A 38 -18.95 2.14 -3.17
C VAL A 38 -18.99 3.65 -3.22
N MET A 39 -17.82 4.26 -3.26
CA MET A 39 -17.61 5.70 -3.30
C MET A 39 -16.66 6.05 -4.43
N LYS A 40 -16.81 7.29 -4.90
CA LYS A 40 -15.93 7.87 -5.90
C LYS A 40 -14.75 8.52 -5.21
N PHE A 41 -13.54 8.12 -5.58
CA PHE A 41 -12.33 8.72 -5.01
C PHE A 41 -11.85 9.86 -5.91
N VAL A 42 -12.01 11.09 -5.43
CA VAL A 42 -11.53 12.29 -6.11
C VAL A 42 -10.15 12.67 -5.58
N SER A 43 -9.15 12.60 -6.45
CA SER A 43 -7.85 13.26 -6.28
C SER A 43 -7.48 13.94 -7.58
N GLU A 44 -6.58 14.93 -7.55
CA GLU A 44 -6.17 15.64 -8.76
C GLU A 44 -5.59 14.69 -9.80
N ALA A 45 -4.73 13.75 -9.37
CA ALA A 45 -4.18 12.70 -10.24
C ALA A 45 -5.29 11.83 -10.86
N ARG A 46 -6.32 11.47 -10.08
CA ARG A 46 -7.46 10.68 -10.58
C ARG A 46 -8.37 11.46 -11.51
N GLN A 47 -8.53 12.76 -11.29
CA GLN A 47 -9.29 13.62 -12.20
C GLN A 47 -8.57 13.76 -13.54
N ARG A 48 -7.23 13.83 -13.54
CA ARG A 48 -6.43 13.80 -14.78
C ARG A 48 -6.60 12.47 -15.51
N LEU A 49 -6.55 11.34 -14.79
CA LEU A 49 -6.79 10.02 -15.38
C LEU A 49 -8.20 9.90 -15.98
N ALA A 50 -9.23 10.32 -15.24
CA ALA A 50 -10.61 10.29 -15.70
C ALA A 50 -10.85 11.19 -16.93
N LYS A 51 -10.15 12.32 -17.04
CA LYS A 51 -10.22 13.20 -18.22
C LYS A 51 -9.54 12.57 -19.45
N ASN A 52 -8.42 11.88 -19.26
CA ASN A 52 -7.63 11.31 -20.35
C ASN A 52 -8.21 9.99 -20.87
N GLU A 53 -8.66 9.13 -19.97
CA GLU A 53 -9.10 7.76 -20.31
C GLU A 53 -10.62 7.59 -20.26
N GLY A 54 -11.36 8.60 -19.80
CA GLY A 54 -12.81 8.53 -19.66
C GLY A 54 -13.28 7.55 -18.58
N GLU A 55 -12.38 7.12 -17.68
CA GLU A 55 -12.68 6.15 -16.62
C GLU A 55 -12.50 6.74 -15.22
N GLU A 56 -13.58 6.65 -14.44
CA GLU A 56 -13.56 7.10 -13.05
C GLU A 56 -13.06 5.99 -12.13
N ILE A 57 -12.27 6.34 -11.12
CA ILE A 57 -11.87 5.37 -10.09
C ILE A 57 -12.93 5.34 -8.98
N LEU A 58 -13.54 4.18 -8.86
CA LEU A 58 -14.46 3.86 -7.78
C LEU A 58 -13.75 2.97 -6.76
N GLY A 59 -14.35 2.83 -5.59
CA GLY A 59 -13.90 1.82 -4.67
C GLY A 59 -14.63 1.85 -3.34
N PHE A 60 -14.12 1.09 -2.39
CA PHE A 60 -14.70 0.97 -1.06
C PHE A 60 -13.61 0.68 -0.04
N TYR A 61 -13.96 0.81 1.23
CA TYR A 61 -13.11 0.34 2.32
C TYR A 61 -13.57 -1.03 2.79
N LEU A 62 -12.60 -1.90 3.06
CA LEU A 62 -12.78 -3.24 3.61
C LEU A 62 -12.09 -3.31 4.97
N SER A 63 -12.86 -3.65 5.99
CA SER A 63 -12.34 -4.03 7.31
C SER A 63 -11.76 -5.43 7.19
N LEU A 64 -10.49 -5.61 7.51
CA LEU A 64 -9.82 -6.90 7.47
C LEU A 64 -9.94 -7.60 8.83
N ASN A 65 -9.42 -6.95 9.86
CA ASN A 65 -9.42 -7.37 11.27
C ASN A 65 -9.76 -6.16 12.16
N GLU A 66 -9.76 -6.30 13.49
CA GLU A 66 -10.23 -5.31 14.49
C GLU A 66 -9.70 -3.87 14.32
N ARG A 67 -8.57 -3.67 13.61
CA ARG A 67 -7.97 -2.34 13.44
C ARG A 67 -7.41 -2.06 12.06
N GLU A 68 -7.62 -2.96 11.10
CA GLU A 68 -7.03 -2.79 9.78
C GLU A 68 -8.11 -2.60 8.73
N VAL A 69 -8.05 -1.46 8.06
CA VAL A 69 -8.91 -1.12 6.94
C VAL A 69 -8.06 -0.92 5.70
N VAL A 70 -8.45 -1.57 4.61
CA VAL A 70 -7.84 -1.37 3.30
C VAL A 70 -8.80 -0.68 2.35
N ARG A 71 -8.26 0.16 1.48
CA ARG A 71 -9.01 0.78 0.40
C ARG A 71 -8.85 -0.07 -0.86
N VAL A 72 -9.97 -0.48 -1.43
CA VAL A 72 -10.03 -1.27 -2.67
C VAL A 72 -10.52 -0.33 -3.76
N GLU A 73 -9.68 -0.09 -4.76
CA GLU A 73 -9.98 0.81 -5.88
C GLU A 73 -10.04 0.01 -7.20
N PHE A 74 -10.96 0.39 -8.08
CA PHE A 74 -11.14 -0.22 -9.40
C PHE A 74 -11.77 0.78 -10.38
N PRO A 75 -11.51 0.64 -11.68
CA PRO A 75 -12.12 1.51 -12.68
C PRO A 75 -13.62 1.30 -12.77
N SER A 76 -14.37 2.37 -13.05
CA SER A 76 -15.83 2.35 -13.17
C SER A 76 -16.31 1.40 -14.27
N GLY A 77 -15.45 1.15 -15.28
CA GLY A 77 -15.62 0.13 -16.32
C GLY A 77 -16.02 -1.26 -15.80
N VAL A 78 -15.49 -1.65 -14.64
CA VAL A 78 -15.77 -2.96 -14.02
C VAL A 78 -17.27 -3.12 -13.71
N LEU A 79 -17.93 -2.03 -13.33
CA LEU A 79 -19.33 -2.02 -12.90
C LEU A 79 -20.33 -1.66 -14.03
N LYS A 80 -19.89 -1.36 -15.27
CA LYS A 80 -20.77 -0.90 -16.37
C LYS A 80 -21.87 -1.88 -16.85
N LYS A 81 -21.98 -3.10 -16.31
CA LYS A 81 -22.96 -4.13 -16.78
C LYS A 81 -24.13 -4.28 -15.80
N ARG A 82 -25.29 -4.75 -16.29
CA ARG A 82 -26.55 -4.98 -15.53
C ARG A 82 -26.36 -5.69 -14.17
N ASN A 83 -25.28 -6.45 -13.96
CA ASN A 83 -25.01 -7.21 -12.74
C ASN A 83 -23.84 -6.65 -11.93
N TRP A 84 -23.83 -5.34 -11.70
CA TRP A 84 -22.74 -4.68 -10.94
C TRP A 84 -22.65 -5.17 -9.49
N GLY A 85 -23.79 -5.48 -8.86
CA GLY A 85 -23.86 -6.02 -7.49
C GLY A 85 -23.16 -7.37 -7.36
N ASP A 86 -23.42 -8.32 -8.26
CA ASP A 86 -22.78 -9.64 -8.26
C ASP A 86 -21.26 -9.53 -8.44
N LYS A 87 -20.81 -8.65 -9.33
CA LYS A 87 -19.38 -8.42 -9.55
C LYS A 87 -18.71 -7.84 -8.31
N LEU A 88 -19.36 -6.88 -7.67
CA LEU A 88 -18.86 -6.27 -6.45
C LEU A 88 -18.77 -7.30 -5.30
N ASN A 89 -19.77 -8.17 -5.18
CA ASN A 89 -19.76 -9.28 -4.23
C ASN A 89 -18.65 -10.29 -4.54
N LYS A 90 -18.40 -10.60 -5.82
CA LYS A 90 -17.28 -11.45 -6.23
C LYS A 90 -15.93 -10.84 -5.84
N ILE A 91 -15.73 -9.55 -6.09
CA ILE A 91 -14.50 -8.84 -5.69
C ILE A 91 -14.34 -8.90 -4.16
N HIS A 92 -15.41 -8.64 -3.43
CA HIS A 92 -15.41 -8.68 -1.97
C HIS A 92 -15.05 -10.08 -1.45
N LEU A 93 -15.77 -11.12 -1.88
CA LEU A 93 -15.55 -12.49 -1.45
C LEU A 93 -14.15 -13.01 -1.83
N ALA A 94 -13.67 -12.68 -3.03
CA ALA A 94 -12.32 -13.02 -3.45
C ALA A 94 -11.26 -12.39 -2.53
N LEU A 95 -11.41 -11.13 -2.17
CA LEU A 95 -10.51 -10.46 -1.24
C LEU A 95 -10.57 -11.11 0.15
N LEU A 96 -11.77 -11.34 0.69
CA LEU A 96 -11.91 -12.01 1.99
C LEU A 96 -11.24 -13.37 2.02
N ALA A 97 -11.43 -14.19 0.98
CA ALA A 97 -10.78 -15.50 0.89
C ALA A 97 -9.25 -15.38 0.97
N THR A 98 -8.66 -14.41 0.28
CA THR A 98 -7.20 -14.17 0.35
C THR A 98 -6.74 -13.60 1.69
N VAL A 99 -7.58 -12.84 2.38
CA VAL A 99 -7.28 -12.26 3.70
C VAL A 99 -7.28 -13.35 4.77
N MET A 100 -8.25 -14.27 4.71
CA MET A 100 -8.30 -15.42 5.60
C MET A 100 -7.05 -16.30 5.45
N GLN A 101 -6.58 -16.50 4.22
CA GLN A 101 -5.33 -17.23 3.95
C GLN A 101 -4.08 -16.49 4.42
N GLY A 102 -4.09 -15.16 4.36
CA GLY A 102 -2.94 -14.31 4.72
C GLY A 102 -2.95 -13.79 6.15
N SER A 103 -3.73 -14.41 7.05
CA SER A 103 -3.80 -14.10 8.48
C SER A 103 -4.12 -12.62 8.79
N GLY A 104 -5.05 -12.02 8.03
CA GLY A 104 -5.51 -10.65 8.27
C GLY A 104 -5.10 -9.63 7.21
N TYR A 105 -4.30 -10.02 6.22
CA TYR A 105 -4.01 -9.21 5.03
C TYR A 105 -4.07 -10.08 3.77
N PRO A 106 -4.43 -9.56 2.58
CA PRO A 106 -4.48 -10.39 1.37
C PRO A 106 -3.16 -11.13 1.13
N TYR A 107 -3.21 -12.47 1.15
CA TYR A 107 -2.04 -13.35 1.06
C TYR A 107 -1.11 -13.01 -0.12
N VAL A 108 -1.69 -12.80 -1.31
CA VAL A 108 -0.94 -12.51 -2.54
C VAL A 108 -0.15 -11.21 -2.42
N LEU A 109 -0.74 -10.17 -1.81
CA LEU A 109 -0.07 -8.90 -1.59
C LEU A 109 1.04 -9.01 -0.55
N ASN A 110 0.80 -9.75 0.54
CA ASN A 110 1.84 -9.99 1.54
C ASN A 110 3.03 -10.73 0.92
N LYS A 111 2.76 -11.79 0.16
CA LYS A 111 3.82 -12.61 -0.44
C LYS A 111 4.62 -11.86 -1.49
N THR A 112 3.96 -11.08 -2.34
CA THR A 112 4.63 -10.25 -3.34
C THR A 112 5.49 -9.18 -2.69
N HIS A 113 5.01 -8.55 -1.61
CA HIS A 113 5.79 -7.59 -0.84
C HIS A 113 7.04 -8.22 -0.21
N GLU A 114 6.92 -9.40 0.42
CA GLU A 114 8.08 -10.14 0.94
C GLU A 114 9.14 -10.44 -0.14
N LEU A 115 8.69 -10.93 -1.30
CA LEU A 115 9.58 -11.27 -2.42
C LEU A 115 10.27 -10.03 -2.99
N ALA A 116 9.54 -8.93 -3.14
CA ALA A 116 10.10 -7.66 -3.60
C ALA A 116 11.18 -7.15 -2.64
N ARG A 117 10.93 -7.22 -1.32
CA ARG A 117 11.88 -6.81 -0.29
C ARG A 117 13.15 -7.66 -0.31
N ARG A 118 13.02 -9.00 -0.37
CA ARG A 118 14.18 -9.90 -0.43
C ARG A 118 15.08 -9.62 -1.63
N ARG A 119 14.49 -9.36 -2.80
CA ARG A 119 15.25 -8.99 -4.01
C ARG A 119 16.01 -7.67 -3.85
N ALA A 120 15.41 -6.69 -3.18
CA ALA A 120 16.07 -5.40 -2.92
C ALA A 120 17.30 -5.57 -2.01
N ASP A 121 17.18 -6.37 -0.94
CA ASP A 121 18.29 -6.64 -0.02
C ASP A 121 19.42 -7.42 -0.72
N GLU A 122 19.08 -8.41 -1.54
CA GLU A 122 20.05 -9.16 -2.34
C GLU A 122 20.76 -8.28 -3.38
N MET A 123 20.00 -7.43 -4.08
CA MET A 123 20.54 -6.49 -5.05
C MET A 123 21.48 -5.47 -4.38
N LYS A 124 21.09 -4.92 -3.23
CA LYS A 124 21.93 -4.01 -2.45
C LYS A 124 23.26 -4.65 -2.09
N ARG A 125 23.22 -5.89 -1.58
CA ARG A 125 24.44 -6.65 -1.24
C ARG A 125 25.33 -6.88 -2.46
N ARG A 126 24.73 -7.19 -3.62
CA ARG A 126 25.47 -7.40 -4.87
C ARG A 126 26.14 -6.11 -5.36
N ILE A 127 25.44 -4.99 -5.29
CA ILE A 127 25.98 -3.66 -5.62
C ILE A 127 27.13 -3.31 -4.68
N GLU A 128 26.99 -3.52 -3.37
CA GLU A 128 28.05 -3.29 -2.39
C GLU A 128 29.32 -4.12 -2.67
N LEU A 129 29.15 -5.39 -3.04
CA LEU A 129 30.27 -6.26 -3.41
C LEU A 129 30.98 -5.76 -4.68
N MET A 130 30.23 -5.41 -5.73
CA MET A 130 30.81 -4.85 -6.97
C MET A 130 31.57 -3.55 -6.72
N ILE A 131 30.99 -2.65 -5.90
CA ILE A 131 31.66 -1.40 -5.50
C ILE A 131 32.95 -1.74 -4.75
N SER A 132 32.93 -2.71 -3.84
CA SER A 132 34.11 -3.13 -3.08
C SER A 132 35.20 -3.74 -3.98
N GLU A 133 34.83 -4.55 -4.97
CA GLU A 133 35.77 -5.14 -5.93
C GLU A 133 36.42 -4.08 -6.81
N ILE A 134 35.62 -3.13 -7.31
CA ILE A 134 36.12 -2.00 -8.12
C ILE A 134 36.99 -1.09 -7.26
N ALA A 135 36.56 -0.75 -6.04
CA ALA A 135 37.33 0.07 -5.13
C ALA A 135 38.68 -0.58 -4.77
N GLY A 136 38.73 -1.90 -4.55
CA GLY A 136 39.98 -2.63 -4.32
C GLY A 136 40.93 -2.68 -5.52
N LYS A 137 40.42 -2.49 -6.75
CA LYS A 137 41.24 -2.37 -7.97
C LYS A 137 41.77 -0.95 -8.19
N ILE A 138 41.00 0.06 -7.82
CA ILE A 138 41.32 1.48 -8.06
C ILE A 138 42.15 2.08 -6.91
N TYR A 139 41.88 1.66 -5.68
CA TYR A 139 42.53 2.16 -4.48
C TYR A 139 43.31 1.02 -3.80
N PRO A 140 44.65 1.06 -3.78
CA PRO A 140 45.47 0.08 -3.07
C PRO A 140 45.50 0.44 -1.58
N TYR A 141 44.34 0.40 -0.92
CA TYR A 141 44.29 0.43 0.54
C TYR A 141 43.98 -0.98 1.06
N GLU A 142 44.88 -1.46 1.91
CA GLU A 142 44.94 -2.80 2.47
C GLU A 142 43.58 -3.26 3.04
N THR A 143 43.29 -4.53 2.77
CA THR A 143 42.33 -5.43 3.44
C THR A 143 41.51 -4.84 4.58
N PHE A 144 40.18 -4.84 4.44
CA PHE A 144 39.26 -4.54 5.54
C PHE A 144 39.66 -5.32 6.80
N THR A 145 39.92 -4.60 7.89
CA THR A 145 40.25 -5.23 9.17
C THR A 145 39.10 -6.11 9.66
N ALA A 146 39.40 -7.20 10.35
CA ALA A 146 38.40 -8.15 10.87
C ALA A 146 37.28 -7.47 11.69
N LYS A 147 37.58 -6.34 12.36
CA LYS A 147 36.61 -5.51 13.09
C LYS A 147 35.61 -4.78 12.18
N GLN A 148 36.04 -4.29 11.01
CA GLN A 148 35.16 -3.63 10.04
C GLN A 148 34.23 -4.64 9.35
N LEU A 149 34.75 -5.83 9.03
CA LEU A 149 33.94 -6.94 8.50
C LEU A 149 32.89 -7.44 9.51
N ALA A 150 33.24 -7.51 10.80
CA ALA A 150 32.33 -7.93 11.86
C ALA A 150 31.16 -6.94 12.08
N LYS A 151 31.40 -5.62 11.97
CA LYS A 151 30.33 -4.62 12.05
C LYS A 151 29.35 -4.71 10.87
N ARG A 152 29.86 -4.87 9.65
CA ARG A 152 29.02 -5.01 8.45
C ARG A 152 28.18 -6.29 8.44
N ARG A 153 28.71 -7.41 8.95
CA ARG A 153 27.93 -8.67 9.07
C ARG A 153 26.77 -8.60 10.06
N ARG A 154 26.80 -7.65 11.01
CA ARG A 154 25.73 -7.47 12.00
C ARG A 154 24.63 -6.50 11.56
N GLY A 155 24.74 -5.90 10.37
CA GLY A 155 23.70 -5.05 9.80
C GLY A 155 23.37 -3.81 10.64
N VAL A 156 24.37 -3.25 11.34
CA VAL A 156 24.29 -1.95 12.03
C VAL A 156 25.01 -0.90 11.19
#